data_AF-A0A1I2ETV9-F1
#
_entry.id   AF-A0A1I2ETV9-F1
#
_cell.length_a   1.000
_cell.length_b   1.000
_cell.length_c   1.000
_cell.angle_alpha   90.00
_cell.angle_beta   90.00
_cell.angle_gamma   90.00
#
_symmetry.space_group_name_H-M   'P 1'
#
loop_
_entity.id
_entity.type
_entity.pdbx_description
1 polymer ?
#
loop_
_entity_poly.entity_id
_entity_poly.type
_entity_poly.pdbx_seq_one_letter_code
_entity_poly.pdbx_strand_id
1 'polypeptide(L)' 'MLLSEDQYQCVWDQGSFLLSQPVGKSRVSLYALGDFFVEIRYERAKNQITGCRSFCNKVALEPYLSSITITSLFE' A
#
# COMPACT_ATOMS: atom_id res chain seq x y z
N MET A 1 10.93 14.25 10.79
CA MET A 1 9.82 14.11 9.82
C MET A 1 10.50 13.84 8.48
N LEU A 2 10.67 12.57 8.10
CA LEU A 2 11.34 12.23 6.84
C LEU A 2 10.51 12.77 5.68
N LEU A 3 11.13 13.53 4.78
CA LEU A 3 10.49 14.02 3.56
C LEU A 3 9.88 12.83 2.82
N SER A 4 8.74 13.07 2.19
CA SER A 4 7.88 12.00 1.66
C SER A 4 8.64 10.96 0.81
N GLU A 5 9.68 11.38 0.08
CA GLU A 5 10.56 10.52 -0.72
C GLU A 5 11.26 9.41 0.08
N ASP A 6 11.86 9.70 1.24
CA ASP A 6 12.53 8.69 2.08
C ASP A 6 11.57 7.62 2.61
N GLN A 7 10.32 8.02 2.91
CA GLN A 7 9.31 7.09 3.39
C GLN A 7 8.88 6.13 2.28
N TYR A 8 8.70 6.63 1.06
CA TYR A 8 8.38 5.76 -0.05
C TYR A 8 9.55 4.87 -0.43
N GLN A 9 10.79 5.39 -0.39
CA GLN A 9 11.99 4.61 -0.63
C GLN A 9 12.09 3.44 0.35
N CYS A 10 11.82 3.67 1.64
CA CYS A 10 11.75 2.62 2.65
C CYS A 10 10.68 1.56 2.30
N VAL A 11 9.51 1.99 1.82
CA VAL A 11 8.44 1.07 1.41
C VAL A 11 8.82 0.25 0.17
N TRP A 12 9.53 0.83 -0.79
CA TRP A 12 10.00 0.09 -1.96
C TRP A 12 11.18 -0.83 -1.68
N ASP A 13 12.05 -0.47 -0.74
CA ASP A 13 13.25 -1.23 -0.39
C ASP A 13 12.92 -2.39 0.58
N GLN A 14 12.11 -2.13 1.60
CA GLN A 14 11.82 -3.08 2.67
C GLN A 14 10.40 -3.64 2.63
N GLY A 15 9.49 -3.02 1.87
CA GLY A 15 8.10 -3.45 1.79
C GLY A 15 7.89 -4.62 0.84
N SER A 16 7.19 -5.63 1.32
CA SER A 16 6.65 -6.69 0.48
C SER A 16 5.39 -6.20 -0.21
N PHE A 17 5.42 -6.11 -1.53
CA PHE A 17 4.24 -5.78 -2.32
C PHE A 17 3.16 -6.86 -2.14
N LEU A 18 1.97 -6.45 -1.68
CA LEU A 18 0.85 -7.36 -1.51
C LEU A 18 -0.07 -7.35 -2.73
N LEU A 19 -0.49 -6.15 -3.15
CA LEU A 19 -1.40 -5.99 -4.28
C LEU A 19 -1.36 -4.57 -4.84
N SER A 20 -1.90 -4.44 -6.03
CA SER A 20 -2.35 -3.14 -6.52
C SER A 20 -3.72 -3.29 -7.16
N GLN A 21 -4.65 -2.41 -6.82
CA GLN A 21 -5.99 -2.40 -7.39
C GLN A 21 -6.35 -1.00 -7.91
N PRO A 22 -7.03 -0.90 -9.05
CA PRO A 22 -7.60 0.37 -9.49
C PRO A 22 -8.79 0.73 -8.58
N VAL A 23 -8.75 1.93 -8.00
CA VAL A 23 -9.83 2.51 -7.19
C VAL A 23 -10.28 3.81 -7.86
N GLY A 24 -11.36 3.71 -8.64
CA GLY A 24 -11.84 4.82 -9.46
C GLY A 24 -10.79 5.27 -10.49
N LYS A 25 -10.34 6.52 -10.38
CA LYS A 25 -9.30 7.11 -11.26
C LYS A 25 -7.86 6.96 -10.73
N SER A 26 -7.72 6.42 -9.53
CA SER A 26 -6.42 6.19 -8.90
C SER A 26 -6.11 4.71 -8.84
N ARG A 27 -4.83 4.37 -8.69
CA ARG A 27 -4.36 3.03 -8.40
C ARG A 27 -3.85 3.01 -6.97
N VAL A 28 -4.29 2.04 -6.20
CA VAL A 28 -3.87 1.86 -4.82
C VAL A 28 -2.99 0.64 -4.74
N SER A 29 -1.76 0.83 -4.29
CA SER A 29 -0.79 -0.23 -4.05
C SER A 29 -0.63 -0.45 -2.55
N LEU A 30 -0.74 -1.69 -2.11
CA LEU A 30 -0.58 -2.08 -0.71
C LEU A 30 0.73 -2.85 -0.54
N TYR A 31 1.47 -2.46 0.49
CA TYR A 31 2.74 -3.06 0.89
C TYR A 31 2.65 -3.51 2.34
N ALA A 32 3.29 -4.63 2.69
CA ALA A 32 3.52 -5.05 4.06
C ALA A 32 4.97 -4.72 4.44
N LEU A 33 5.17 -4.02 5.55
CA LEU A 33 6.48 -3.77 6.16
C LEU A 33 6.46 -4.36 7.57
N GLY A 34 6.94 -5.60 7.69
CA GLY A 34 7.01 -6.31 8.97
C GLY A 34 5.64 -6.40 9.66
N ASP A 35 5.43 -5.56 10.68
CA ASP A 35 4.24 -5.57 11.55
C ASP A 35 3.12 -4.61 11.10
N PHE A 36 3.33 -3.83 10.04
CA PHE A 36 2.34 -2.88 9.54
C PHE A 36 2.23 -2.88 8.02
N PHE A 37 1.18 -2.24 7.52
CA PHE A 37 0.88 -2.11 6.10
C PHE A 37 0.97 -0.66 5.66
N VAL A 38 1.31 -0.45 4.40
CA VAL A 38 1.38 0.86 3.77
C VAL A 38 0.60 0.86 2.47
N GLU A 39 -0.36 1.77 2.39
CA GLU A 39 -1.17 2.04 1.23
C GLU A 39 -0.64 3.29 0.51
N ILE A 40 -0.27 3.13 -0.75
CA ILE A 40 0.18 4.21 -1.63
C ILE A 40 -0.89 4.42 -2.71
N ARG A 41 -1.43 5.65 -2.77
CA ARG A 41 -2.39 6.06 -3.81
C ARG A 41 -1.68 6.82 -4.92
N TYR A 42 -1.83 6.33 -6.13
CA TYR A 42 -1.25 6.90 -7.33
C TYR A 42 -2.34 7.35 -8.30
N GLU A 43 -2.38 8.63 -8.63
CA GLU A 43 -3.33 9.15 -9.61
C GLU A 43 -2.69 9.16 -11.00
N ARG A 44 -3.09 8.20 -11.85
CA ARG A 44 -2.51 8.05 -13.20
C ARG A 44 -2.70 9.29 -14.07
N ALA A 45 -3.81 10.00 -13.91
CA ALA A 45 -4.12 11.20 -14.70
C ALA A 45 -3.13 12.36 -14.46
N LYS A 46 -2.58 12.45 -13.25
CA LYS A 46 -1.60 13.47 -12.85
C LYS A 46 -0.18 12.93 -12.76
N ASN A 47 -0.02 11.62 -12.94
CA ASN A 47 1.25 10.91 -12.82
C ASN A 47 1.97 11.19 -11.48
N GLN A 48 1.21 11.24 -10.38
CA GLN A 48 1.73 11.58 -9.06
C GLN A 48 1.13 10.68 -7.97
N ILE A 49 1.89 10.50 -6.88
CA ILE A 49 1.37 9.93 -5.64
C ILE A 49 0.52 11.00 -4.96
N THR A 50 -0.74 10.67 -4.68
CA THR A 50 -1.71 11.59 -4.07
C THR A 50 -1.96 11.28 -2.60
N GLY A 51 -1.48 10.14 -2.11
CA GLY A 51 -1.61 9.78 -0.70
C GLY A 51 -0.70 8.62 -0.30
N CYS A 52 -0.27 8.66 0.94
CA CYS A 52 0.39 7.57 1.64
C CYS A 52 -0.33 7.36 2.97
N ARG A 53 -0.70 6.13 3.30
CA ARG A 53 -1.32 5.81 4.58
C ARG A 53 -0.72 4.52 5.12
N SER A 54 -0.06 4.60 6.27
CA SER A 54 0.37 3.43 7.02
C SER A 54 -0.68 3.04 8.06
N PHE A 55 -0.90 1.73 8.24
CA PHE A 55 -1.79 1.21 9.27
C PHE A 55 -1.36 -0.19 9.71
N CYS A 56 -1.55 -0.50 10.99
CA CYS A 56 -1.29 -1.81 11.59
C CYS A 56 -2.59 -2.56 11.93
N ASN A 57 -3.75 -1.91 11.81
CA ASN A 57 -5.02 -2.51 12.19
C ASN A 57 -5.63 -3.32 11.04
N LYS A 58 -6.03 -4.57 11.33
CA LYS A 58 -6.72 -5.48 10.41
C LYS A 58 -8.05 -4.92 9.87
N VAL A 59 -8.70 -4.03 10.62
CA VAL A 59 -9.94 -3.34 10.18
C VAL A 59 -9.70 -2.51 8.90
N ALA A 60 -8.53 -1.87 8.80
CA ALA A 60 -8.18 -1.11 7.58
C ALA A 60 -7.78 -2.03 6.41
N LEU A 61 -7.53 -3.32 6.68
CA LEU A 61 -7.26 -4.34 5.68
C LEU A 61 -8.55 -4.93 5.09
N GLU A 62 -9.69 -4.84 5.80
CA GLU A 62 -10.99 -5.38 5.36
C GLU A 62 -11.39 -5.06 3.92
N PRO A 63 -11.29 -3.81 3.42
CA PRO A 63 -11.64 -3.52 2.01
C PRO A 63 -10.69 -4.18 1.01
N TYR A 64 -9.50 -4.58 1.45
CA TYR A 64 -8.54 -5.30 0.63
C TYR A 64 -8.71 -6.81 0.72
N LEU A 65 -9.22 -7.36 1.84
CA LEU A 65 -9.45 -8.81 2.01
C LEU A 65 -10.35 -9.40 0.91
N SER A 66 -11.33 -8.65 0.40
CA SER A 66 -12.18 -9.11 -0.71
C SER A 66 -11.46 -9.21 -2.06
N SER A 67 -10.29 -8.56 -2.21
CA SER A 67 -9.45 -8.62 -3.43
C SER A 67 -8.10 -9.31 -3.21
N ILE A 68 -7.65 -9.45 -1.96
CA ILE A 68 -6.46 -10.22 -1.60
C ILE A 68 -6.87 -11.69 -1.57
N THR A 69 -6.37 -12.46 -2.51
CA THR A 69 -6.22 -13.90 -2.30
C THR A 69 -5.10 -14.07 -1.27
N ILE A 70 -5.46 -14.22 0.02
CA ILE A 70 -4.53 -14.31 1.19
C ILE A 70 -3.81 -15.68 1.18
N THR A 71 -3.35 -16.13 0.02
CA THR A 71 -2.66 -17.41 -0.10
C THR A 71 -1.17 -17.26 0.20
N SER A 72 -0.60 -16.05 0.07
CA SER A 72 0.84 -15.81 0.23
C SER A 72 1.25 -15.11 1.55
N LEU A 73 0.33 -14.90 2.49
CA LEU A 73 0.64 -14.29 3.80
C LEU A 73 0.82 -15.32 4.93
N PHE A 74 0.74 -16.62 4.61
CA PHE A 74 0.84 -17.73 5.56
C PHE A 74 1.92 -18.76 5.20
N GLU A 75 2.87 -18.42 4.31
CA GLU A 75 4.05 -19.26 4.04
C GLU A 75 5.26 -18.82 4.87
#